data_AF-A2SRT4-F1
#
_entry.id   AF-A2SRT4-F1
#
_cell.length_a   1.000
_cell.length_b   1.000
_cell.length_c   1.000
_cell.angle_alpha   90.00
_cell.angle_beta   90.00
_cell.angle_gamma   90.00
#
_symmetry.space_group_name_H-M   'P 1'
#
loop_
_entity.id
_entity.type
_entity.pdbx_description
1 polymer ?
#
loop_
_entity_poly.entity_id
_entity_poly.type
_entity_poly.pdbx_seq_one_letter_code
_entity_poly.pdbx_strand_id
1 'polypeptide(L)'
;MALHLSFTLDPELAERVDIFARKQELERNEALLRLIEGGLMQAEQAGIVSPPRERSFKETARMQKNIDMLVRNIDELKKEVRVMHHLLNLQKEAAASKPSRRGFFKK
;
A
#
# COMPACT_ATOMS: atom_id res chain seq x y z
N MET A 1 22.59 -1.55 20.65
CA MET A 1 21.76 -0.75 19.71
C MET A 1 20.65 -1.66 19.21
N ALA A 2 19.40 -1.19 19.15
CA ALA A 2 18.28 -1.97 18.61
C ALA A 2 18.05 -1.57 17.15
N LEU A 3 18.03 -2.55 16.25
CA LEU A 3 17.71 -2.36 14.84
C LEU A 3 16.24 -2.73 14.62
N HIS A 4 15.46 -1.85 14.00
CA HIS A 4 14.09 -2.14 13.60
C HIS A 4 14.07 -2.48 12.10
N LEU A 5 13.49 -3.63 11.76
CA LEU A 5 13.35 -4.10 10.38
C LEU A 5 11.88 -4.22 10.04
N SER A 6 11.50 -3.68 8.87
CA SER A 6 10.17 -3.79 8.30
C SER A 6 10.30 -4.13 6.82
N PHE A 7 9.59 -5.17 6.39
CA PHE A 7 9.54 -5.59 4.99
C PHE A 7 8.18 -6.23 4.70
N THR A 8 7.79 -6.23 3.43
CA THR A 8 6.58 -6.91 2.96
C THR A 8 6.97 -8.25 2.36
N LEU A 9 6.29 -9.30 2.80
CA LEU A 9 6.45 -10.64 2.24
C LEU A 9 5.37 -10.90 1.20
N ASP A 10 5.71 -11.65 0.16
CA ASP A 10 4.70 -12.24 -0.69
C ASP A 10 3.87 -13.26 0.11
N PRO A 11 2.58 -13.49 -0.23
CA PRO A 11 1.71 -14.37 0.55
C PRO A 11 2.22 -15.80 0.67
N GLU A 12 2.87 -16.32 -0.38
CA GLU A 12 3.38 -17.69 -0.40
C GLU A 12 4.57 -17.83 0.56
N LEU A 13 5.46 -16.85 0.59
CA LEU A 13 6.56 -16.81 1.55
C LEU A 13 6.07 -16.59 2.98
N ALA A 14 5.08 -15.73 3.18
CA ALA A 14 4.47 -15.52 4.48
C ALA A 14 3.87 -16.83 5.04
N GLU A 15 3.18 -17.59 4.19
CA GLU A 15 2.64 -18.91 4.57
C GLU A 15 3.75 -19.92 4.90
N ARG A 16 4.84 -19.95 4.11
CA ARG A 16 6.00 -20.82 4.40
C ARG A 16 6.64 -20.47 5.74
N VAL A 17 6.76 -19.18 6.07
CA VAL A 17 7.27 -18.71 7.36
C VAL A 17 6.33 -19.15 8.50
N ASP A 18 5.02 -19.03 8.31
CA ASP A 18 4.04 -19.48 9.30
C ASP A 18 4.10 -20.99 9.56
N ILE A 19 4.26 -21.79 8.49
CA ILE A 19 4.44 -23.24 8.61
C ILE A 19 5.72 -23.56 9.39
N PHE A 20 6.82 -22.86 9.08
CA PHE A 20 8.09 -23.04 9.80
C PHE A 20 7.96 -22.64 11.28
N ALA A 21 7.35 -21.50 11.56
CA ALA A 21 7.12 -20.99 12.92
C ALA A 21 6.31 -22.00 13.76
N ARG A 22 5.22 -22.53 13.21
CA ARG A 22 4.41 -23.58 13.88
C ARG A 22 5.20 -24.85 14.14
N LYS A 23 6.01 -25.30 13.18
CA LYS A 23 6.83 -26.51 13.33
C LYS A 23 7.91 -26.37 14.41
N GLN A 24 8.41 -25.16 14.62
CA GLN A 24 9.46 -24.87 15.59
C GLN A 24 8.92 -24.31 16.91
N GLU A 25 7.58 -24.19 17.04
CA GLU A 25 6.90 -23.58 18.18
C GLU A 25 7.39 -22.15 18.49
N LEU A 26 7.61 -21.36 17.44
CA LEU A 26 8.10 -19.98 17.53
C LEU A 26 7.04 -18.97 17.14
N GLU A 27 7.14 -17.77 17.70
CA GLU A 27 6.46 -16.60 17.16
C GLU A 27 7.01 -16.25 15.77
N ARG A 28 6.14 -15.72 14.90
CA ARG A 28 6.49 -15.42 13.49
C ARG A 28 7.75 -14.55 13.38
N ASN A 29 7.88 -13.52 14.22
CA ASN A 29 9.02 -12.62 14.20
C ASN A 29 10.32 -13.32 14.63
N GLU A 30 10.26 -14.20 15.63
CA GLU A 30 11.43 -14.99 16.05
C GLU A 30 11.82 -16.00 14.98
N ALA A 31 10.84 -16.67 14.37
CA ALA A 31 11.06 -17.55 13.23
C ALA A 31 11.75 -16.84 12.07
N LEU A 32 11.35 -15.61 11.74
CA LEU A 32 12.00 -14.78 10.72
C LEU A 32 13.46 -14.50 11.07
N LEU A 33 13.75 -14.12 12.32
CA LEU A 33 15.12 -13.88 12.76
C LEU A 33 15.98 -15.13 12.64
N ARG A 34 15.49 -16.30 13.06
CA ARG A 34 16.25 -17.56 12.92
C ARG A 34 16.50 -17.96 11.48
N LEU A 35 15.54 -17.72 10.58
CA LEU A 35 15.71 -17.97 9.15
C LEU A 35 16.76 -17.03 8.54
N ILE A 36 16.79 -15.75 8.96
CA ILE A 36 17.81 -14.78 8.52
C ILE A 36 19.19 -15.21 9.03
N GLU A 37 19.33 -15.54 10.32
CA GLU A 37 20.59 -15.98 10.92
C GLU A 37 21.12 -17.26 10.25
N GLY A 38 20.26 -18.26 10.05
CA GLY A 38 20.63 -19.49 9.35
C GLY A 38 21.05 -19.25 7.90
N GLY A 39 20.35 -18.35 7.20
CA GLY A 39 20.71 -17.93 5.85
C GLY A 39 22.06 -17.23 5.77
N LEU A 40 22.40 -16.38 6.75
CA LEU A 40 23.70 -15.73 6.84
C LEU A 40 24.83 -16.74 7.08
N MET A 41 24.65 -17.67 8.03
CA MET A 41 25.64 -18.73 8.28
C MET A 41 25.87 -19.60 7.04
N GLN A 42 24.80 -19.94 6.31
CA GLN A 42 24.92 -20.70 5.08
C GLN A 42 25.64 -19.91 3.98
N ALA A 43 25.36 -18.61 3.85
CA ALA A 43 26.03 -17.75 2.88
C ALA A 43 27.52 -17.57 3.17
N GLU A 44 27.92 -17.50 4.44
CA GLU A 44 29.33 -17.46 4.85
C GLU A 44 30.07 -18.76 4.53
N GLN A 45 29.41 -19.91 4.68
CA GLN A 45 30.02 -21.22 4.45
C GLN A 45 30.08 -21.62 2.97
N ALA A 46 29.02 -21.36 2.22
CA ALA A 46 28.83 -21.89 0.86
C ALA A 46 28.75 -20.81 -0.23
N GLY A 47 28.85 -19.52 0.15
CA GLY A 47 28.62 -18.39 -0.74
C GLY A 47 27.14 -18.10 -0.96
N ILE A 48 26.85 -16.91 -1.49
CA ILE A 48 25.48 -16.48 -1.78
C ILE A 48 25.00 -17.15 -3.07
N VAL A 49 24.05 -18.08 -2.95
CA VAL A 49 23.30 -18.58 -4.11
C VAL A 49 22.26 -17.54 -4.49
N SER A 50 22.42 -16.91 -5.66
CA SER A 50 21.41 -15.99 -6.17
C SER A 50 20.06 -16.70 -6.33
N PRO A 51 18.96 -16.11 -5.84
CA PRO A 51 17.64 -16.71 -5.99
C PRO A 51 17.31 -16.91 -7.48
N PRO A 52 16.50 -17.93 -7.83
CA PRO A 52 16.13 -18.19 -9.20
C PRO A 52 15.46 -16.95 -9.83
N ARG A 53 16.00 -16.47 -10.97
CA ARG A 53 15.53 -15.26 -11.67
C ARG A 53 14.02 -15.24 -11.93
N GLU A 54 13.39 -16.40 -12.13
CA GLU A 54 11.95 -16.51 -12.40
C GLU A 54 11.06 -15.87 -11.32
N ARG A 55 11.48 -15.93 -10.04
CA ARG A 55 10.73 -15.33 -8.93
C ARG A 55 10.70 -13.80 -9.05
N SER A 56 11.83 -13.20 -9.42
CA SER A 56 11.97 -11.75 -9.59
C SER A 56 11.10 -11.20 -10.71
N PHE A 57 10.96 -11.92 -11.84
CA PHE A 57 10.10 -11.47 -12.95
C PHE A 57 8.60 -11.51 -12.59
N LYS A 58 8.13 -12.56 -11.89
CA LYS A 58 6.74 -12.64 -11.43
C LYS A 58 6.41 -11.53 -10.42
N GLU A 59 7.33 -11.25 -9.50
CA GLU A 59 7.19 -10.17 -8.54
C GLU A 59 7.13 -8.81 -9.24
N THR A 60 8.03 -8.56 -10.20
CA THR A 60 8.06 -7.31 -10.97
C THR A 60 6.76 -7.12 -11.77
N ALA A 61 6.25 -8.17 -12.41
CA ALA A 61 4.99 -8.12 -13.15
C ALA A 61 3.79 -7.84 -12.23
N ARG A 62 3.78 -8.43 -11.02
CA ARG A 62 2.74 -8.15 -10.01
C ARG A 62 2.83 -6.72 -9.50
N MET A 63 4.04 -6.20 -9.26
CA MET A 63 4.25 -4.81 -8.87
C MET A 63 3.75 -3.85 -9.95
N GLN A 64 4.06 -4.11 -11.22
CA GLN A 64 3.59 -3.28 -12.33
C GLN A 64 2.06 -3.24 -12.39
N LYS A 65 1.40 -4.40 -12.28
CA LYS A 65 -0.07 -4.48 -12.26
C LYS A 65 -0.69 -3.67 -11.11
N ASN A 66 -0.07 -3.73 -9.92
CA ASN A 66 -0.54 -2.97 -8.76
C ASN A 66 -0.37 -1.46 -8.96
N ILE A 67 0.74 -1.03 -9.56
CA ILE A 67 0.99 0.37 -9.92
C ILE A 67 -0.05 0.85 -10.93
N ASP A 68 -0.32 0.07 -11.98
CA ASP A 68 -1.31 0.43 -13.00
C ASP A 68 -2.72 0.60 -12.38
N MET A 69 -3.08 -0.26 -11.42
CA MET A 69 -4.33 -0.14 -10.68
C MET A 69 -4.37 1.12 -9.81
N LEU A 70 -3.29 1.44 -9.10
CA LEU A 70 -3.19 2.68 -8.32
C LEU A 70 -3.33 3.93 -9.19
N VAL A 71 -2.69 3.95 -10.36
CA VAL A 71 -2.80 5.06 -11.31
C VAL A 71 -4.26 5.25 -11.75
N ARG A 72 -4.98 4.17 -12.07
CA ARG A 72 -6.41 4.24 -12.42
C ARG A 72 -7.25 4.80 -11.28
N ASN A 73 -7.05 4.32 -10.06
CA ASN A 73 -7.80 4.80 -8.89
C ASN A 73 -7.54 6.29 -8.62
N ILE A 74 -6.29 6.75 -8.80
CA ILE A 74 -5.92 8.16 -8.68
C ILE A 74 -6.63 9.01 -9.75
N ASP A 75 -6.72 8.51 -10.99
CA ASP A 75 -7.40 9.24 -12.05
C ASP A 75 -8.93 9.30 -11.86
N GLU A 76 -9.53 8.27 -11.27
CA GLU A 76 -10.94 8.30 -10.83
C GLU A 76 -11.14 9.34 -9.72
N LEU A 77 -10.30 9.33 -8.68
CA LEU A 77 -10.33 10.32 -7.61
C LEU A 77 -10.19 11.76 -8.15
N LYS A 78 -9.30 12.00 -9.12
CA LYS A 78 -9.16 13.31 -9.76
C LYS A 78 -10.44 13.75 -10.46
N LYS A 79 -11.20 12.84 -11.08
CA LYS A 79 -12.48 13.16 -11.72
C LYS A 79 -13.51 13.54 -10.67
N GLU A 80 -13.63 12.78 -9.59
CA GLU A 80 -14.54 13.08 -8.49
C GLU A 80 -14.23 14.44 -7.84
N VAL A 81 -12.95 14.74 -7.61
CA VAL A 81 -12.51 16.04 -7.09
C VAL A 81 -12.88 17.19 -8.03
N ARG A 82 -12.79 17.01 -9.36
CA ARG A 82 -13.24 18.04 -10.32
C ARG A 82 -14.75 18.25 -10.26
N VAL A 83 -15.53 17.18 -10.15
CA VAL A 83 -16.99 17.25 -10.02
C VAL A 83 -17.37 17.98 -8.73
N MET A 84 -16.74 17.65 -7.60
CA MET A 84 -16.96 18.34 -6.33
C MET A 84 -16.64 19.84 -6.44
N HIS A 85 -15.51 20.21 -7.04
CA HIS A 85 -15.18 21.63 -7.25
C HIS A 85 -16.23 22.35 -8.10
N HIS A 86 -16.72 21.71 -9.17
CA HIS A 86 -17.75 22.29 -10.02
C HIS A 86 -19.07 22.51 -9.26
N LEU A 87 -19.51 21.53 -8.47
CA LEU A 87 -20.70 21.65 -7.63
C LEU A 87 -20.57 22.76 -6.58
N LEU A 88 -19.41 22.88 -5.93
CA LEU A 88 -19.15 23.96 -4.97
C LEU A 88 -19.21 25.34 -5.63
N ASN A 89 -18.71 25.48 -6.86
CA ASN A 89 -18.79 26.74 -7.61
C ASN A 89 -20.24 27.09 -7.96
N LEU A 90 -21.02 26.13 -8.46
CA LEU A 90 -22.44 26.33 -8.74
C LEU A 90 -23.22 26.74 -7.49
N GLN A 91 -22.93 26.14 -6.33
CA GLN A 91 -23.55 26.53 -5.06
C GLN A 91 -23.18 27.96 -4.65
N LYS A 92 -21.92 28.37 -4.83
CA LYS A 92 -21.48 29.75 -4.58
C LYS A 92 -22.19 30.75 -5.48
N GLU A 93 -22.31 30.46 -6.77
CA GLU A 93 -23.04 31.30 -7.74
C GLU A 93 -24.54 31.38 -7.43
N ALA A 94 -25.16 30.26 -7.06
CA ALA A 94 -26.55 30.21 -6.63
C ALA A 94 -26.79 30.97 -5.31
N ALA A 95 -25.81 30.98 -4.40
CA ALA A 95 -25.88 31.78 -3.17
C ALA A 95 -25.71 33.28 -3.45
N ALA A 96 -24.83 33.65 -4.39
CA ALA A 96 -24.60 35.04 -4.79
C ALA A 96 -25.76 35.66 -5.58
N SER A 97 -26.54 34.84 -6.29
CA SER A 97 -27.68 35.29 -7.11
C SER A 97 -29.01 35.38 -6.35
N LYS A 98 -29.07 35.00 -5.07
CA LYS A 98 -30.29 35.19 -4.25
C LYS A 98 -30.46 36.66 -3.88
N PRO A 99 -31.58 37.32 -4.27
CA PRO A 99 -31.83 38.70 -3.88
C PRO A 99 -32.03 38.82 -2.37
N SER A 100 -31.39 39.81 -1.77
CA SER A 100 -31.55 40.16 -0.36
C SER A 100 -33.03 40.50 -0.07
N ARG A 101 -33.74 39.59 0.62
CA ARG A 101 -35.07 39.87 1.19
C ARG A 101 -34.95 40.83 2.38
N ARG A 102 -34.50 42.05 2.14
CA ARG A 102 -34.60 43.18 3.08
C ARG A 102 -35.27 44.32 2.33
N GLY A 103 -36.59 44.48 2.48
CA GLY A 103 -37.24 45.67 1.92
C GLY A 103 -38.77 45.76 1.92
N PHE A 104 -39.53 44.70 2.20
CA PHE A 104 -41.00 44.75 2.08
C PHE A 104 -41.73 44.54 3.40
N PHE A 105 -41.47 45.42 4.37
CA PHE A 105 -42.44 45.77 5.41
C PHE A 105 -42.24 47.25 5.71
N LYS A 106 -42.94 48.12 4.97
CA LYS A 106 -43.26 49.46 5.45
C LYS A 106 -44.75 49.48 5.83
N LYS A 107 -44.96 50.12 6.97
CA LYS A 107 -46.18 50.26 7.78
C LYS A 107 -47.42 50.62 6.98
#